data_AF-A0A436W0K1-F1
#
_entry.id   AF-A0A436W0K1-F1
#
_cell.length_a   1.000
_cell.length_b   1.000
_cell.length_c   1.000
_cell.angle_alpha   90.00
_cell.angle_beta   90.00
_cell.angle_gamma   90.00
#
_symmetry.space_group_name_H-M   'P 1'
#
loop_
_entity.id
_entity.type
_entity.pdbx_description
1 polymer ?
#
loop_
_entity_poly.entity_id
_entity_poly.type
_entity_poly.pdbx_seq_one_letter_code
_entity_poly.pdbx_strand_id
1 'polypeptide(L)'
;VKYLVVYDAARRDVGLSLVSGERAAGKDFELWMIEGKNARVSMGVIPAGQTTHMAVTPAVEQKLAQGAVLAVSVEPIGGSPTGQPTGPVVAAGDLKGI
;
A
#
# COMPACT_ATOMS: atom_id res chain seq x y z
N VAL A 1 -4.59 12.94 5.40
CA VAL A 1 -3.99 12.44 4.14
C VAL A 1 -4.93 11.39 3.57
N LYS A 2 -5.17 11.40 2.25
CA LYS A 2 -6.01 10.41 1.57
C LYS A 2 -5.25 9.84 0.37
N TYR A 3 -5.17 8.51 0.31
CA TYR A 3 -4.62 7.78 -0.83
C TYR A 3 -5.71 7.08 -1.63
N LEU A 4 -5.55 7.05 -2.94
CA LEU A 4 -6.23 6.12 -3.84
C LEU A 4 -5.23 5.01 -4.17
N VAL A 5 -5.69 3.77 -4.04
CA VAL A 5 -4.94 2.57 -4.39
C VAL A 5 -5.76 1.85 -5.44
N VAL A 6 -5.15 1.61 -6.60
CA VAL A 6 -5.76 0.86 -7.70
C VAL A 6 -4.83 -0.28 -8.06
N TYR A 7 -5.37 -1.48 -8.15
CA TYR A 7 -4.63 -2.63 -8.63
C TYR A 7 -5.06 -2.94 -10.06
N ASP A 8 -4.09 -2.91 -10.97
CA ASP A 8 -4.24 -3.36 -12.34
C ASP A 8 -3.73 -4.80 -12.42
N ALA A 9 -4.66 -5.76 -12.45
CA ALA A 9 -4.34 -7.18 -12.54
C ALA A 9 -3.72 -7.56 -13.89
N ALA A 10 -4.07 -6.88 -14.98
CA ALA A 10 -3.53 -7.14 -16.30
C ALA A 10 -2.06 -6.72 -16.41
N ARG A 11 -1.70 -5.62 -15.74
CA ARG A 11 -0.32 -5.10 -15.68
C ARG A 11 0.47 -5.58 -14.47
N ARG A 12 -0.18 -6.26 -13.52
CA ARG A 12 0.39 -6.68 -12.22
C ARG A 12 1.05 -5.52 -11.50
N ASP A 13 0.31 -4.43 -11.40
CA ASP A 13 0.83 -3.16 -10.89
C ASP A 13 -0.17 -2.51 -9.95
N VAL A 14 0.33 -1.87 -8.90
CA VAL A 14 -0.48 -1.06 -7.99
C VAL A 14 -0.18 0.40 -8.25
N GLY A 15 -1.17 1.10 -8.79
CA GLY A 15 -1.20 2.54 -8.90
C GLY A 15 -1.61 3.18 -7.58
N LEU A 16 -0.78 4.11 -7.11
CA LEU A 16 -0.96 4.87 -5.88
C LEU A 16 -1.06 6.34 -6.22
N SER A 17 -2.11 7.01 -5.78
CA SER A 17 -2.24 8.45 -5.93
C SER A 17 -2.56 9.11 -4.60
N LEU A 18 -1.76 10.11 -4.23
CA LEU A 18 -2.04 10.98 -3.11
C LEU A 18 -3.13 11.98 -3.52
N VAL A 19 -4.35 11.73 -3.05
CA VAL A 19 -5.55 12.52 -3.41
C VAL A 19 -5.62 13.80 -2.59
N SER A 20 -5.23 13.75 -1.32
CA SER A 20 -5.20 14.95 -0.47
C SER A 20 -4.26 14.83 0.73
N GLY A 21 -3.78 15.98 1.21
CA GLY A 21 -2.74 16.06 2.23
C GLY A 21 -1.35 15.86 1.63
N GLU A 22 -0.35 15.87 2.50
CA GLU A 22 1.06 15.81 2.12
C GLU A 22 1.80 14.79 2.98
N ARG A 23 2.95 14.34 2.50
CA ARG A 23 3.88 13.54 3.30
C ARG A 23 4.43 14.41 4.41
N ALA A 24 4.15 14.06 5.67
CA ALA A 24 4.68 14.78 6.81
C ALA A 24 6.21 14.70 6.86
N ALA A 25 6.87 15.75 7.34
CA ALA A 25 8.33 15.77 7.47
C ALA A 25 8.82 14.59 8.34
N GLY A 26 9.83 13.86 7.85
CA GLY A 26 10.39 12.69 8.53
C GLY A 26 9.47 11.46 8.56
N LYS A 27 8.44 11.41 7.72
CA LYS A 27 7.55 10.28 7.56
C LYS A 27 7.53 9.81 6.11
N ASP A 28 7.33 8.52 5.92
CA ASP A 28 7.05 7.92 4.63
C ASP A 28 5.68 7.23 4.66
N PHE A 29 5.21 6.81 3.49
CA PHE A 29 4.06 5.93 3.40
C PHE A 29 4.53 4.54 3.00
N GLU A 30 3.88 3.52 3.52
CA GLU A 30 4.20 2.14 3.20
C GLU A 30 2.96 1.41 2.72
N LEU A 31 3.13 0.59 1.68
CA LEU A 31 2.08 -0.25 1.13
C LEU A 31 2.12 -1.62 1.81
N TRP A 32 0.95 -2.13 2.14
CA TRP A 32 0.76 -3.40 2.82
C TRP A 32 -0.28 -4.24 2.11
N MET A 33 -0.06 -5.55 2.11
CA MET A 33 -1.05 -6.55 1.78
C MET A 33 -1.58 -7.18 3.07
N ILE A 34 -2.89 -7.33 3.17
CA ILE A 34 -3.57 -7.91 4.33
C ILE A 34 -4.41 -9.10 3.89
N GLU A 35 -4.04 -10.29 4.35
CA GLU A 35 -4.78 -11.52 4.07
C GLU A 35 -5.81 -11.79 5.16
N GLY A 36 -7.00 -11.18 5.06
CA GLY A 36 -8.07 -11.33 6.05
C GLY A 36 -7.64 -10.89 7.46
N LYS A 37 -7.51 -11.85 8.39
CA LYS A 37 -7.04 -11.60 9.78
C LYS A 37 -5.55 -11.90 9.98
N ASN A 38 -4.84 -12.32 8.93
CA ASN A 38 -3.41 -12.63 9.02
C ASN A 38 -2.57 -11.36 9.18
N ALA A 39 -1.28 -11.57 9.45
CA ALA A 39 -0.29 -10.50 9.50
C ALA A 39 -0.28 -9.69 8.21
N ARG A 40 -0.08 -8.38 8.34
CA ARG A 40 0.15 -7.51 7.18
C ARG A 40 1.54 -7.81 6.63
N VAL A 41 1.63 -8.01 5.32
CA VAL A 41 2.90 -8.18 4.61
C VAL A 41 3.28 -6.84 4.00
N SER A 42 4.46 -6.34 4.32
CA SER A 42 4.99 -5.13 3.69
C SER A 42 5.22 -5.40 2.20
N MET A 43 4.73 -4.48 1.36
CA MET A 43 5.04 -4.42 -0.06
C MET A 43 6.11 -3.37 -0.37
N GLY A 44 6.57 -2.63 0.65
CA GLY A 44 7.59 -1.62 0.55
C GLY A 44 7.09 -0.18 0.71
N VAL A 45 8.06 0.71 0.90
CA VAL A 45 7.84 2.15 1.04
C VAL A 45 7.42 2.73 -0.30
N ILE A 46 6.36 3.54 -0.27
CA ILE A 46 5.85 4.27 -1.43
C ILE A 46 6.83 5.42 -1.73
N PRO A 47 7.43 5.46 -2.93
CA PRO A 47 8.28 6.57 -3.34
C PRO A 47 7.60 7.94 -3.17
N ALA A 48 8.40 8.98 -2.94
CA ALA A 48 7.87 10.33 -2.87
C ALA A 48 7.32 10.76 -4.23
N GLY A 49 6.13 11.35 -4.24
CA GLY A 49 5.44 11.76 -5.46
C GLY A 49 3.93 11.78 -5.27
N GLN A 50 3.24 12.42 -6.21
CA GLN A 50 1.78 12.48 -6.19
C GLN A 50 1.15 11.20 -6.76
N THR A 51 1.78 10.60 -7.77
CA THR A 51 1.36 9.32 -8.36
C THR A 51 2.56 8.39 -8.44
N THR A 52 2.37 7.13 -8.09
CA THR A 52 3.44 6.13 -8.05
C THR A 52 2.89 4.77 -8.42
N HIS A 53 3.73 3.96 -9.05
CA HIS A 53 3.39 2.61 -9.49
C HIS A 53 4.34 1.64 -8.80
N MET A 54 3.78 0.56 -8.26
CA MET A 54 4.53 -0.49 -7.59
C MET A 54 4.21 -1.83 -8.24
N ALA A 55 5.24 -2.46 -8.80
CA ALA A 55 5.10 -3.78 -9.41
C ALA A 55 4.69 -4.81 -8.35
N VAL A 56 3.74 -5.66 -8.72
CA VAL A 56 3.22 -6.72 -7.86
C VAL A 56 3.91 -8.03 -8.23
N THR A 57 4.47 -8.69 -7.23
CA THR A 57 5.06 -10.02 -7.43
C THR A 57 3.96 -11.07 -7.66
N PRO A 58 4.24 -12.17 -8.38
CA PRO A 58 3.24 -13.22 -8.60
C PRO A 58 2.65 -13.79 -7.30
N ALA A 59 3.44 -13.83 -6.22
CA ALA A 59 2.97 -14.26 -4.91
C ALA A 59 1.89 -13.31 -4.35
N VAL A 60 2.11 -11.99 -4.45
CA VAL A 60 1.13 -10.99 -4.00
C VAL A 60 -0.12 -11.01 -4.89
N GLU A 61 0.04 -11.11 -6.21
CA GLU A 61 -1.09 -11.26 -7.16
C GLU A 61 -2.01 -12.42 -6.76
N GLN A 62 -1.42 -13.58 -6.45
CA GLN A 62 -2.20 -14.75 -6.05
C GLN A 62 -2.98 -14.51 -4.75
N LYS A 63 -2.40 -13.79 -3.78
CA LYS A 63 -3.05 -13.46 -2.52
C LYS A 63 -4.17 -12.44 -2.70
N LEU A 64 -3.94 -11.41 -3.52
CA LEU A 64 -4.95 -10.43 -3.90
C LEU A 64 -6.15 -11.11 -4.58
N ALA A 65 -5.89 -12.07 -5.49
CA ALA A 65 -6.93 -12.89 -6.11
C ALA A 65 -7.70 -13.79 -5.12
N GLN A 66 -7.11 -14.13 -3.97
CA GLN A 66 -7.74 -14.88 -2.88
C GLN A 66 -8.48 -13.98 -1.87
N GLY A 67 -8.60 -12.68 -2.16
CA GLY A 67 -9.32 -11.72 -1.30
C GLY A 67 -8.43 -10.98 -0.30
N ALA A 68 -7.11 -10.97 -0.50
CA ALA A 68 -6.26 -10.04 0.24
C ALA A 68 -6.58 -8.59 -0.16
N VAL A 69 -6.49 -7.69 0.81
CA VAL A 69 -6.73 -6.25 0.62
C VAL A 69 -5.44 -5.47 0.71
N LEU A 70 -5.42 -4.28 0.12
CA LEU A 70 -4.29 -3.37 0.22
C LEU A 70 -4.56 -2.28 1.25
N ALA A 71 -3.51 -1.89 1.97
CA ALA A 71 -3.54 -0.80 2.91
C ALA A 71 -2.30 0.08 2.80
N VAL A 72 -2.44 1.36 3.12
CA VAL A 72 -1.36 2.34 3.18
C VAL A 72 -1.32 2.91 4.59
N SER A 73 -0.15 2.87 5.23
CA SER A 73 0.06 3.50 6.53
C SER A 73 1.09 4.62 6.47
N VAL A 74 1.05 5.49 7.47
CA VAL A 74 2.11 6.47 7.71
C VAL A 74 3.18 5.83 8.58
N GLU A 75 4.41 5.82 8.12
CA GLU A 75 5.54 5.17 8.78
C GLU A 75 6.67 6.17 9.03
N PRO A 76 7.64 5.83 9.91
CA PRO A 76 8.91 6.53 9.97
C PRO A 76 9.62 6.57 8.61
N ILE A 77 10.64 7.42 8.48
CA ILE A 77 11.47 7.45 7.28
C ILE A 77 12.07 6.07 7.02
N GLY A 78 11.97 5.59 5.79
CA GLY A 78 12.39 4.24 5.41
C GLY A 78 11.40 3.12 5.75
N GLY A 79 10.20 3.44 6.27
CA GLY A 79 9.13 2.47 6.52
C GLY A 79 9.09 1.95 7.96
N SER A 80 8.31 0.90 8.16
CA SER A 80 8.13 0.24 9.44
C SER A 80 9.39 -0.54 9.84
N PRO A 81 9.97 -0.27 11.03
CA PRO A 81 11.08 -1.05 11.55
C PRO A 81 10.64 -2.39 12.16
N THR A 82 9.33 -2.64 12.29
CA THR A 82 8.79 -3.80 13.03
C THR A 82 8.23 -4.90 12.12
N GLY A 83 8.12 -4.63 10.82
CA GLY A 83 7.40 -5.51 9.88
C GLY A 83 5.88 -5.47 10.05
N GLN A 84 5.35 -4.51 10.82
CA GLN A 84 3.92 -4.22 10.94
C GLN A 84 3.68 -2.71 10.85
N PRO A 85 2.49 -2.25 10.41
CA PRO A 85 2.17 -0.82 10.39
C PRO A 85 2.38 -0.19 11.78
N THR A 86 3.26 0.82 11.88
CA THR A 86 3.54 1.52 13.14
C THR A 86 2.76 2.80 13.32
N GLY A 87 2.18 3.33 12.23
CA GLY A 87 1.33 4.52 12.29
C GLY A 87 -0.08 4.31 11.73
N PRO A 88 -0.85 5.41 11.61
CA PRO A 88 -2.23 5.34 11.17
C PRO A 88 -2.33 4.85 9.72
N VAL A 89 -3.32 4.00 9.47
CA VAL A 89 -3.69 3.56 8.12
C VAL A 89 -4.53 4.67 7.47
N VAL A 90 -4.05 5.21 6.34
CA VAL A 90 -4.63 6.35 5.62
C VAL A 90 -5.37 5.95 4.34
N ALA A 91 -5.20 4.70 3.91
CA ALA A 91 -6.07 4.04 2.95
C ALA A 91 -6.14 2.56 3.29
N ALA A 92 -7.34 1.99 3.25
CA ALA A 92 -7.57 0.56 3.31
C ALA A 92 -8.82 0.30 2.47
N GLY A 93 -8.76 -0.65 1.55
CA GLY A 93 -9.90 -0.94 0.70
C GLY A 93 -9.74 -2.22 -0.09
N ASP A 94 -10.89 -2.82 -0.37
CA ASP A 94 -10.99 -3.88 -1.37
C ASP A 94 -10.51 -3.34 -2.71
N LEU A 95 -9.76 -4.18 -3.43
CA LEU A 95 -9.29 -3.89 -4.77
C LEU A 95 -10.51 -3.54 -5.63
N LYS A 96 -10.67 -2.26 -5.99
CA LYS A 96 -11.54 -1.93 -7.12
C LYS A 96 -10.75 -2.27 -8.36
N GLY A 97 -10.92 -3.51 -8.84
CA GLY A 97 -10.57 -3.86 -10.21
C GLY A 97 -11.39 -2.93 -11.10
N ILE A 98 -10.70 -2.05 -11.82
CA ILE A 98 -11.28 -1.25 -12.90
C ILE A 98 -10.79 -1.79 -14.24
#